data_AF-A0A2N3EAR3-F1
#
_entry.id   AF-A0A2N3EAR3-F1
#
_cell.length_a   1.000
_cell.length_b   1.000
_cell.length_c   1.000
_cell.angle_alpha   90.00
_cell.angle_beta   90.00
_cell.angle_gamma   90.00
#
_symmetry.space_group_name_H-M   'P 1'
#
loop_
_entity.id
_entity.type
_entity.pdbx_description
1 polymer ?
#
loop_
_entity_poly.entity_id
_entity_poly.type
_entity_poly.pdbx_seq_one_letter_code
_entity_poly.pdbx_strand_id
1 'polypeptide(L)' 'MNTYLNREAATALLAAHGFNRTDIECVLDLTKSVSQSGAPVWPSRSVERLASRAWWLDGAEIKTSMPQAA' A
#
# COMPACT_ATOMS: atom_id res chain seq x y z
N MET A 1 13.31 16.43 4.00
CA MET A 1 14.05 15.47 3.14
C MET A 1 13.05 14.48 2.57
N ASN A 2 13.12 14.20 1.26
CA ASN A 2 12.35 13.09 0.68
C ASN A 2 13.14 11.80 0.91
N THR A 3 12.66 10.97 1.83
CA THR A 3 13.18 9.63 2.06
C THR A 3 12.47 8.65 1.12
N TYR A 4 13.23 7.71 0.55
CA TYR A 4 12.70 6.67 -0.32
C TYR A 4 12.88 5.32 0.35
N LEU A 5 11.88 4.45 0.21
CA LEU A 5 11.86 3.09 0.71
C LEU A 5 12.09 2.14 -0.47
N ASN A 6 13.01 1.19 -0.31
CA ASN A 6 13.01 0.02 -1.20
C ASN A 6 11.78 -0.86 -0.86
N ARG A 7 11.53 -1.87 -1.68
CA ARG A 7 10.34 -2.73 -1.52
C ARG A 7 10.28 -3.41 -0.15
N GLU A 8 11.43 -3.88 0.34
CA GLU A 8 11.55 -4.57 1.63
C GLU A 8 11.20 -3.64 2.79
N ALA A 9 11.78 -2.44 2.82
CA ALA A 9 11.52 -1.43 3.85
C ALA A 9 10.07 -0.95 3.82
N ALA A 10 9.48 -0.77 2.63
CA ALA A 10 8.08 -0.38 2.50
C ALA A 10 7.12 -1.48 2.99
N THR A 11 7.44 -2.75 2.67
CA THR A 11 6.70 -3.93 3.14
C THR A 11 6.78 -4.04 4.66
N ALA A 12 7.97 -3.90 5.25
CA ALA A 12 8.18 -3.97 6.69
C ALA A 12 7.43 -2.86 7.44
N LEU A 13 7.46 -1.63 6.91
CA LEU A 13 6.72 -0.50 7.46
C LEU A 13 5.21 -0.77 7.49
N LEU A 14 4.64 -1.21 6.37
CA LEU A 14 3.20 -1.47 6.28
C LEU A 14 2.78 -2.68 7.13
N ALA A 15 3.60 -3.73 7.18
CA ALA A 15 3.36 -4.88 8.06
C ALA A 15 3.36 -4.48 9.54
N ALA A 16 4.24 -3.56 9.95
CA ALA A 16 4.25 -3.01 11.31
C ALA A 16 2.97 -2.21 11.64
N HIS A 17 2.29 -1.67 10.63
CA HIS A 17 0.98 -1.05 10.77
C HIS A 17 -0.20 -2.05 10.71
N GLY A 18 0.07 -3.36 10.64
CA GLY A 18 -0.94 -4.41 10.64
C GLY A 18 -1.53 -4.74 9.27
N PHE A 19 -0.98 -4.20 8.17
CA PHE A 19 -1.44 -4.52 6.82
C PHE A 19 -1.08 -5.96 6.48
N ASN A 20 -2.02 -6.70 5.91
CA ASN A 20 -1.74 -8.03 5.37
C ASN A 20 -1.01 -7.92 4.01
N ARG A 21 -0.56 -9.05 3.46
CA ARG A 21 0.20 -9.07 2.19
C ARG A 21 -0.55 -8.42 1.02
N THR A 22 -1.84 -8.67 0.87
CA THR A 22 -2.65 -8.13 -0.23
C THR A 22 -2.78 -6.62 -0.11
N ASP A 23 -3.04 -6.14 1.11
CA ASP A 23 -3.16 -4.73 1.43
C ASP A 23 -1.86 -3.96 1.16
N ILE A 24 -0.71 -4.57 1.51
CA ILE A 24 0.61 -4.02 1.21
C ILE A 24 0.78 -3.84 -0.30
N GLU A 25 0.48 -4.85 -1.11
CA GLU A 25 0.59 -4.76 -2.57
C GLU A 25 -0.32 -3.66 -3.13
N CYS A 26 -1.55 -3.53 -2.63
CA CYS A 26 -2.47 -2.46 -3.02
C CYS A 26 -1.90 -1.07 -2.70
N VAL A 27 -1.36 -0.87 -1.49
CA VAL A 27 -0.76 0.40 -1.10
C VAL A 27 0.46 0.73 -1.96
N LEU A 28 1.33 -0.25 -2.24
CA LEU A 28 2.51 -0.05 -3.06
C LEU A 28 2.16 0.24 -4.52
N ASP A 29 1.13 -0.43 -5.08
CA ASP A 29 0.67 -0.15 -6.44
C ASP A 29 0.06 1.26 -6.55
N LEU A 30 -0.83 1.62 -5.62
CA LEU A 30 -1.48 2.93 -5.61
C LEU A 30 -0.51 4.08 -5.36
N THR A 31 0.54 3.86 -4.56
CA THR A 31 1.59 4.86 -4.33
C THR A 31 2.41 5.12 -5.59
N LYS A 32 2.56 4.10 -6.46
CA LYS A 32 3.45 4.03 -7.62
C LYS A 32 4.93 4.21 -7.25
N SER A 33 5.76 3.26 -7.67
CA SER A 33 7.20 3.36 -7.50
C SER A 33 7.81 4.39 -8.46
N VAL A 34 8.90 5.02 -8.03
CA VAL A 34 9.82 5.75 -8.91
C VAL A 34 11.10 4.95 -9.09
N SER A 35 11.83 5.16 -10.19
CA SER A 35 13.13 4.52 -10.39
C SER A 35 14.24 5.37 -9.78
N GLN A 36 15.05 4.79 -8.91
CA GLN A 36 16.26 5.41 -8.38
C GLN A 36 17.42 4.43 -8.51
N SER A 37 18.47 4.83 -9.23
CA SER A 37 19.62 3.97 -9.55
C SER A 37 19.23 2.63 -10.19
N GLY A 38 18.16 2.62 -11.01
CA GLY A 38 17.66 1.42 -11.68
C GLY A 38 16.77 0.51 -10.83
N ALA A 39 16.56 0.82 -9.55
CA ALA A 39 15.69 0.06 -8.66
C ALA A 39 14.37 0.80 -8.39
N PRO A 40 13.23 0.09 -8.28
CA PRO A 40 11.97 0.68 -7.86
C PRO A 40 12.03 1.04 -6.37
N VAL A 41 11.70 2.30 -6.07
CA VAL A 41 11.60 2.83 -4.71
C VAL A 41 10.30 3.62 -4.53
N TRP A 42 9.80 3.68 -3.30
CA TRP A 42 8.57 4.38 -2.96
C TRP A 42 8.88 5.60 -2.09
N PRO A 43 8.34 6.78 -2.39
CA PRO A 43 8.48 7.93 -1.51
C PRO A 43 7.81 7.63 -0.16
N SER A 44 8.57 7.68 0.93
CA SER A 44 8.08 7.26 2.26
C SER A 44 6.82 8.02 2.66
N ARG A 45 6.81 9.34 2.44
CA ARG A 45 5.69 10.22 2.74
C ARG A 45 4.41 9.84 1.99
N SER A 46 4.54 9.36 0.76
CA SER A 46 3.38 8.93 -0.04
C SER A 46 2.82 7.61 0.48
N VAL A 47 3.70 6.66 0.84
CA VAL A 47 3.31 5.38 1.48
C VAL A 47 2.59 5.64 2.80
N GLU A 48 3.17 6.45 3.69
CA GLU A 48 2.59 6.79 5.00
C GLU A 48 1.24 7.48 4.86
N ARG A 49 1.13 8.45 3.94
CA ARG A 49 -0.12 9.17 3.67
C ARG A 49 -1.21 8.26 3.14
N LEU A 50 -0.87 7.31 2.28
CA LEU A 50 -1.84 6.37 1.74
C LEU A 50 -2.25 5.34 2.79
N ALA A 51 -1.30 4.77 3.54
CA ALA A 51 -1.56 3.86 4.65
C ALA A 51 -2.49 4.51 5.70
N SER A 52 -2.24 5.77 6.06
CA SER A 52 -3.09 6.53 7.00
C SER A 52 -4.51 6.78 6.48
N ARG A 53 -4.75 6.64 5.16
CA ARG A 53 -6.06 6.81 4.51
C ARG A 53 -6.67 5.48 4.07
N ALA A 54 -6.01 4.35 4.33
CA ALA A 54 -6.47 3.02 3.94
C ALA A 54 -7.44 2.43 4.98
N TRP A 55 -8.37 3.26 5.48
CA TRP A 55 -9.47 2.82 6.35
C TRP A 55 -10.42 1.82 5.65
N TRP A 56 -10.31 1.70 4.31
CA TRP A 56 -11.11 0.82 3.46
C TRP A 56 -10.59 -0.64 3.38
N LEU A 57 -9.48 -1.00 4.04
CA LEU A 57 -8.86 -2.34 3.92
C LEU A 57 -9.33 -3.35 4.99
N ASP A 58 -10.28 -2.98 5.85
CA ASP A 58 -10.94 -3.99 6.67
C ASP A 58 -11.80 -4.89 5.78
N GLY A 59 -11.34 -6.12 5.54
CA GLY A 59 -12.04 -7.12 4.74
C GLY A 59 -13.43 -7.46 5.27
N ALA A 60 -13.78 -7.07 6.49
CA ALA A 60 -15.13 -7.19 7.03
C ALA A 60 -16.14 -6.24 6.35
N GLU A 61 -15.72 -5.07 5.85
CA GLU A 61 -16.63 -4.09 5.22
C GLU A 61 -16.74 -4.25 3.71
N ILE A 62 -15.74 -4.82 3.02
CA ILE A 62 -15.85 -5.18 1.59
C ILE A 62 -16.53 -6.55 1.44
N LYS A 63 -17.73 -6.69 2.01
CA LYS A 63 -18.75 -7.56 1.41
C LYS A 63 -19.37 -6.76 0.28
N THR A 64 -18.65 -6.65 -0.83
CA THR A 64 -19.26 -6.29 -2.11
C THR A 64 -20.31 -7.36 -2.37
N SER A 65 -21.55 -7.03 -2.01
CA SER A 65 -22.73 -7.66 -2.57
C SER A 65 -22.65 -7.37 -4.07
N MET A 66 -21.93 -8.21 -4.81
CA MET A 66 -22.07 -8.24 -6.26
C MET A 66 -23.56 -8.51 -6.50
N PRO A 67 -24.33 -7.59 -7.08
CA PRO A 67 -25.66 -7.95 -7.53
C PRO A 67 -25.45 -9.07 -8.54
N GLN A 68 -25.98 -10.24 -8.24
CA GLN A 68 -26.05 -11.35 -9.17
C GLN A 68 -26.68 -10.80 -10.44
N ALA A 69 -25.89 -10.71 -11.52
CA ALA A 69 -26.38 -10.25 -12.81
C ALA A 69 -27.58 -11.12 -13.20
N ALA A 70 -28.70 -10.45 -13.44
CA ALA A 70 -30.00 -11.04 -13.75
C ALA A 70 -30.02 -11.76 -15.10
#